data_AF-A0A2R6FIS6-F1
#
_entry.id   AF-A0A2R6FIS6-F1
#
_cell.length_a   1.000
_cell.length_b   1.000
_cell.length_c   1.000
_cell.angle_alpha   90.00
_cell.angle_beta   90.00
_cell.angle_gamma   90.00
#
_symmetry.space_group_name_H-M   'P 1'
#
loop_
_entity.id
_entity.type
_entity.pdbx_description
1 polymer ?
#
loop_
_entity_poly.entity_id
_entity_poly.type
_entity_poly.pdbx_seq_one_letter_code
_entity_poly.pdbx_strand_id
1 'polypeptide(L)'
;MEGVSPRFIGDEIAEAIMDSMHRSRDFLSPLTTFNHLEANIENHGSIPEDRFETYHRYLELVREEYKERAIEDVRHALAYDVDEIQRQGEKYMDHVMAYIDDDTVEDEITGREQEPDEQFLRSVEEKLDLPEDRKDDFRQEVSNWVSRRAREGDTFNPQDNDRLRRALERKLWEDKKHNINFSALVSSGEMDDDERNQWVDALIEQGYSEEGAREVLEFAGAEVAKSEMEE
;
A
#
# COMPACT_ATOMS: atom_id res chain seq x y z
N MET A 1 10.74 -35.91 -4.40
CA MET A 1 10.36 -34.50 -4.27
C MET A 1 8.88 -34.44 -4.54
N GLU A 2 8.11 -33.91 -3.61
CA GLU A 2 6.67 -33.62 -3.79
C GLU A 2 6.53 -32.15 -4.15
N GLY A 3 5.54 -31.80 -4.98
CA GLY A 3 5.28 -30.43 -5.42
C GLY A 3 5.72 -30.13 -6.85
N VAL A 4 5.68 -28.85 -7.21
CA VAL A 4 6.07 -28.36 -8.54
C VAL A 4 7.60 -28.44 -8.72
N SER A 5 8.04 -28.83 -9.91
CA SER A 5 9.47 -28.86 -10.26
C SER A 5 10.05 -27.43 -10.20
N PRO A 6 11.17 -27.19 -9.48
CA PRO A 6 11.86 -25.90 -9.53
C PRO A 6 12.27 -25.51 -10.95
N ARG A 7 12.52 -26.50 -11.82
CA ARG A 7 12.82 -26.26 -13.22
C ARG A 7 11.62 -25.68 -13.96
N PHE A 8 10.41 -26.20 -13.73
CA PHE A 8 9.21 -25.65 -14.34
C PHE A 8 9.05 -24.17 -13.96
N ILE A 9 9.17 -23.85 -12.66
CA ILE A 9 9.10 -22.45 -12.19
C ILE A 9 10.17 -21.58 -12.88
N GLY A 10 11.42 -22.07 -12.97
CA GLY A 10 12.49 -21.33 -13.63
C GLY A 10 12.26 -21.14 -15.13
N ASP A 11 11.74 -22.16 -15.82
CA ASP A 11 11.43 -22.11 -17.25
C ASP A 11 10.29 -21.10 -17.51
N GLU A 12 9.23 -21.08 -16.70
CA GLU A 12 8.12 -20.10 -16.84
C GLU A 12 8.56 -18.66 -16.56
N ILE A 13 9.42 -18.43 -15.55
CA ILE A 13 10.00 -17.10 -15.30
C ILE A 13 10.88 -16.68 -16.47
N ALA A 14 11.67 -17.59 -17.04
CA ALA A 14 12.52 -17.29 -18.19
C ALA A 14 11.68 -16.92 -19.43
N GLU A 15 10.58 -17.63 -19.69
CA GLU A 15 9.64 -17.28 -20.76
C GLU A 15 8.99 -15.91 -20.54
N ALA A 16 8.59 -15.57 -19.31
CA ALA A 16 8.04 -14.26 -18.99
C ALA A 16 9.07 -13.11 -19.17
N ILE A 17 10.34 -13.36 -18.84
CA ILE A 17 11.44 -12.42 -19.11
C ILE A 17 11.62 -12.25 -20.62
N MET A 18 11.60 -13.35 -21.38
CA MET A 18 11.74 -13.30 -22.84
C MET A 18 10.57 -12.54 -23.48
N ASP A 19 9.30 -12.75 -23.07
CA ASP A 19 8.17 -11.96 -23.57
C ASP A 19 8.35 -10.47 -23.25
N SER A 20 8.78 -10.14 -22.02
CA SER A 20 9.05 -8.76 -21.61
C SER A 20 10.12 -8.09 -22.50
N MET A 21 11.23 -8.79 -22.75
CA MET A 21 12.30 -8.31 -23.63
C MET A 21 11.85 -8.12 -25.08
N HIS A 22 11.03 -9.04 -25.63
CA HIS A 22 10.51 -8.90 -26.99
C HIS A 22 9.58 -7.69 -27.16
N ARG A 23 8.93 -7.27 -26.08
CA ARG A 23 8.09 -6.06 -26.02
C ARG A 23 8.88 -4.82 -25.64
N SER A 24 10.23 -4.89 -25.62
CA SER A 24 11.12 -3.80 -25.23
C SER A 24 10.84 -3.25 -23.83
N ARG A 25 10.38 -4.11 -22.91
CA ARG A 25 10.22 -3.75 -21.50
C ARG A 25 11.52 -4.00 -20.75
N ASP A 26 11.98 -3.01 -20.01
CA ASP A 26 13.18 -3.11 -19.15
C ASP A 26 12.86 -3.67 -17.74
N PHE A 27 11.70 -4.29 -17.57
CA PHE A 27 11.25 -4.88 -16.31
C PHE A 27 10.47 -6.17 -16.55
N LEU A 28 10.40 -7.02 -15.53
CA LEU A 28 9.56 -8.21 -15.54
C LEU A 28 8.20 -7.89 -14.92
N SER A 29 7.14 -8.00 -15.71
CA SER A 29 5.77 -7.82 -15.20
C SER A 29 5.36 -9.02 -14.33
N PRO A 30 4.91 -8.79 -13.07
CA PRO A 30 4.32 -9.84 -12.25
C PRO A 30 3.10 -10.47 -12.91
N LEU A 31 2.27 -9.66 -13.58
CA LEU A 31 1.06 -10.12 -14.27
C LEU A 31 1.39 -11.05 -15.44
N THR A 32 2.38 -10.69 -16.26
CA THR A 32 2.88 -11.58 -17.33
C THR A 32 3.40 -12.90 -16.74
N THR A 33 4.19 -12.83 -15.66
CA THR A 33 4.72 -14.02 -14.98
C THR A 33 3.61 -14.95 -14.50
N PHE A 34 2.55 -14.40 -13.88
CA PHE A 34 1.40 -15.19 -13.44
C PHE A 34 0.67 -15.85 -14.62
N ASN A 35 0.49 -15.13 -15.72
CA ASN A 35 -0.17 -15.66 -16.91
C ASN A 35 0.61 -16.83 -17.54
N HIS A 36 1.95 -16.75 -17.58
CA HIS A 36 2.79 -17.86 -18.04
C HIS A 36 2.65 -19.10 -17.15
N LEU A 37 2.76 -18.92 -15.82
CA LEU A 37 2.56 -20.01 -14.86
C LEU A 37 1.18 -20.65 -15.02
N GLU A 38 0.12 -19.85 -15.11
CA GLU A 38 -1.26 -20.33 -15.26
C GLU A 38 -1.47 -21.14 -16.53
N ALA A 39 -0.98 -20.63 -17.68
CA ALA A 39 -1.16 -21.26 -18.97
C ALA A 39 -0.44 -22.61 -19.10
N ASN A 40 0.62 -22.83 -18.32
CA ASN A 40 1.49 -23.99 -18.46
C ASN A 40 1.39 -25.03 -17.33
N ILE A 41 0.66 -24.74 -16.24
CA ILE A 41 0.44 -25.71 -15.14
C ILE A 41 -0.15 -27.02 -15.67
N GLU A 42 -1.17 -26.98 -16.51
CA GLU A 42 -1.84 -28.19 -17.00
C GLU A 42 -1.05 -28.92 -18.09
N ASN A 43 -0.18 -28.18 -18.80
CA ASN A 43 0.59 -28.70 -19.93
C ASN A 43 1.91 -29.34 -19.52
N HIS A 44 2.38 -29.09 -18.30
CA HIS A 44 3.67 -29.59 -17.84
C HIS A 44 3.57 -30.99 -17.23
N GLY A 45 4.11 -31.99 -17.92
CA GLY A 45 3.98 -33.41 -17.56
C GLY A 45 4.57 -33.85 -16.20
N SER A 46 5.24 -32.97 -15.46
CA SER A 46 5.64 -33.24 -14.08
C SER A 46 4.59 -32.84 -13.04
N ILE A 47 3.48 -32.23 -13.47
CA ILE A 47 2.39 -31.78 -12.60
C ILE A 47 1.22 -32.75 -12.77
N PRO A 48 0.87 -33.51 -11.71
CA PRO A 48 -0.30 -34.38 -11.74
C PRO A 48 -1.61 -33.60 -11.84
N GLU A 49 -2.58 -34.12 -12.60
CA GLU A 49 -3.89 -33.48 -12.81
C GLU A 49 -4.65 -33.22 -11.49
N ASP A 50 -4.52 -34.12 -10.50
CA ASP A 50 -5.13 -33.97 -9.18
C ASP A 50 -4.55 -32.79 -8.37
N ARG A 51 -3.46 -32.18 -8.85
CA ARG A 51 -2.83 -31.00 -8.24
C ARG A 51 -3.19 -29.68 -8.90
N PHE A 52 -3.82 -29.68 -10.08
CA PHE A 52 -4.12 -28.45 -10.82
C PHE A 52 -4.92 -27.45 -9.98
N GLU A 53 -6.05 -27.87 -9.41
CA GLU A 53 -6.91 -27.00 -8.58
C GLU A 53 -6.13 -26.39 -7.40
N THR A 54 -5.22 -27.16 -6.80
CA THR A 54 -4.39 -26.67 -5.69
C THR A 54 -3.43 -25.59 -6.15
N TYR A 55 -2.82 -25.73 -7.32
CA TYR A 55 -1.87 -24.74 -7.84
C TYR A 55 -2.55 -23.50 -8.39
N HIS A 56 -3.74 -23.63 -8.99
CA HIS A 56 -4.57 -22.46 -9.33
C HIS A 56 -4.93 -21.66 -8.08
N ARG A 57 -5.35 -22.32 -7.00
CA ARG A 57 -5.62 -21.65 -5.72
C ARG A 57 -4.39 -20.95 -5.13
N TYR A 58 -3.19 -21.53 -5.29
CA TYR A 58 -1.95 -20.86 -4.86
C TYR A 58 -1.64 -19.64 -5.74
N LEU A 59 -1.87 -19.74 -7.05
CA LEU A 59 -1.67 -18.62 -7.95
C LEU A 59 -2.65 -17.48 -7.66
N GLU A 60 -3.92 -17.80 -7.38
CA GLU A 60 -4.93 -16.83 -6.93
C GLU A 60 -4.50 -16.12 -5.65
N LEU A 61 -3.99 -16.86 -4.65
CA LEU A 61 -3.45 -16.26 -3.43
C LEU A 61 -2.32 -15.27 -3.73
N VAL A 62 -1.37 -15.65 -4.60
CA VAL A 62 -0.25 -14.76 -4.99
C VAL A 62 -0.74 -13.53 -5.76
N ARG A 63 -1.77 -13.69 -6.61
CA ARG A 63 -2.40 -12.56 -7.32
C ARG A 63 -3.07 -11.58 -6.34
N GLU A 64 -3.74 -12.09 -5.32
CA GLU A 64 -4.35 -11.26 -4.28
C GLU A 64 -3.30 -10.48 -3.48
N GLU A 65 -2.23 -11.15 -3.06
CA GLU A 65 -1.09 -10.50 -2.38
C GLU A 65 -0.42 -9.44 -3.26
N TYR A 66 -0.28 -9.70 -4.57
CA TYR A 66 0.23 -8.71 -5.52
C TYR A 66 -0.72 -7.51 -5.65
N LYS A 67 -2.03 -7.75 -5.70
CA LYS A 67 -3.05 -6.69 -5.74
C LYS A 67 -2.94 -5.79 -4.52
N GLU A 68 -2.92 -6.36 -3.32
CA GLU A 68 -2.78 -5.58 -2.08
C GLU A 68 -1.50 -4.74 -2.07
N ARG A 69 -0.38 -5.33 -2.51
CA ARG A 69 0.91 -4.64 -2.56
C ARG A 69 0.95 -3.53 -3.62
N ALA A 70 0.44 -3.79 -4.82
CA ALA A 70 0.37 -2.79 -5.89
C ALA A 70 -0.48 -1.59 -5.48
N ILE A 71 -1.61 -1.84 -4.84
CA ILE A 71 -2.46 -0.78 -4.29
C ILE A 71 -1.70 -0.02 -3.20
N GLU A 72 -0.99 -0.68 -2.28
CA GLU A 72 -0.23 0.00 -1.24
C GLU A 72 0.90 0.88 -1.80
N ASP A 73 1.66 0.41 -2.79
CA ASP A 73 2.73 1.18 -3.43
C ASP A 73 2.17 2.42 -4.15
N VAL A 74 1.01 2.27 -4.81
CA VAL A 74 0.28 3.39 -5.45
C VAL A 74 -0.31 4.34 -4.42
N ARG A 75 -0.85 3.84 -3.30
CA ARG A 75 -1.29 4.69 -2.17
C ARG A 75 -0.13 5.53 -1.65
N HIS A 76 1.03 4.92 -1.44
CA HIS A 76 2.22 5.63 -0.99
C HIS A 76 2.65 6.72 -1.99
N ALA A 77 2.65 6.39 -3.29
CA ALA A 77 2.96 7.36 -4.36
C ALA A 77 1.94 8.52 -4.43
N LEU A 78 0.66 8.24 -4.19
CA LEU A 78 -0.43 9.22 -4.21
C LEU A 78 -0.50 10.07 -2.92
N ALA A 79 0.00 9.54 -1.80
CA ALA A 79 0.03 10.19 -0.51
C ALA A 79 1.13 11.26 -0.40
N TYR A 80 1.70 11.75 -1.51
CA TYR A 80 2.87 12.63 -1.62
C TYR A 80 2.80 13.97 -0.85
N ASP A 81 1.70 14.26 -0.17
CA ASP A 81 1.69 15.35 0.82
C ASP A 81 2.35 14.86 2.12
N VAL A 82 3.68 14.72 2.08
CA VAL A 82 4.53 14.39 3.23
C VAL A 82 4.26 15.38 4.37
N ASP A 83 3.98 16.64 4.02
CA ASP A 83 3.63 17.67 4.99
C ASP A 83 2.27 17.38 5.65
N GLU A 84 1.28 16.86 4.91
CA GLU A 84 0.00 16.40 5.48
C GLU A 84 0.17 15.18 6.36
N ILE A 85 1.00 14.20 5.98
CA ILE A 85 1.31 13.05 6.85
C ILE A 85 1.99 13.54 8.14
N GLN A 86 2.91 14.49 8.04
CA GLN A 86 3.55 15.12 9.20
C GLN A 86 2.50 15.77 10.10
N ARG A 87 1.62 16.63 9.56
CA ARG A 87 0.54 17.30 10.31
C ARG A 87 -0.41 16.30 10.96
N GLN A 88 -0.87 15.28 10.24
CA GLN A 88 -1.76 14.26 10.81
C GLN A 88 -1.05 13.43 11.88
N GLY A 89 0.25 13.15 11.71
CA GLY A 89 1.05 12.48 12.71
C GLY A 89 1.22 13.30 13.97
N GLU A 90 1.47 14.61 13.84
CA GLU A 90 1.57 15.54 14.98
C GLU A 90 0.23 15.61 15.72
N LYS A 91 -0.87 15.83 14.99
CA LYS A 91 -2.22 15.79 15.56
C LYS A 91 -2.51 14.46 16.26
N TYR A 92 -2.15 13.33 15.65
CA TYR A 92 -2.31 12.01 16.28
C TYR A 92 -1.55 11.93 17.60
N MET A 93 -0.30 12.40 17.62
CA MET A 93 0.52 12.39 18.83
C MET A 93 -0.05 13.28 19.93
N ASP A 94 -0.50 14.49 19.63
CA ASP A 94 -1.07 15.41 20.62
C ASP A 94 -2.29 14.77 21.31
N HIS A 95 -3.17 14.18 20.51
CA HIS A 95 -4.34 13.47 21.02
C HIS A 95 -3.98 12.20 21.79
N VAL A 96 -2.95 11.44 21.37
CA VAL A 96 -2.46 10.27 22.12
C VAL A 96 -1.88 10.66 23.48
N MET A 97 -1.07 11.72 23.52
CA MET A 97 -0.46 12.20 24.77
C MET A 97 -1.52 12.69 25.74
N ALA A 98 -2.46 13.52 25.27
CA ALA A 98 -3.62 13.94 26.07
C ALA A 98 -4.45 12.76 26.60
N TYR A 99 -4.68 11.74 25.76
CA TYR A 99 -5.39 10.52 26.18
C TYR A 99 -4.66 9.73 27.28
N ILE A 100 -3.34 9.60 27.17
CA ILE A 100 -2.53 8.86 28.15
C ILE A 100 -2.42 9.62 29.48
N ASP A 101 -2.28 10.94 29.40
CA ASP A 101 -2.02 11.81 30.55
C ASP A 101 -3.30 12.32 31.24
N ASP A 102 -4.50 11.96 30.73
CA ASP A 102 -5.80 12.48 31.20
C ASP A 102 -5.85 14.02 31.11
N ASP A 103 -5.34 14.56 30.00
CA ASP A 103 -5.21 15.99 29.70
C ASP A 103 -6.04 16.39 28.47
N THR A 104 -6.03 17.67 28.14
CA THR A 104 -6.77 18.24 27.00
C THR A 104 -5.84 18.64 25.85
N VAL A 105 -6.41 18.74 24.65
CA VAL A 105 -5.74 19.25 23.45
C VAL A 105 -6.31 20.63 23.13
N GLU A 106 -5.47 21.58 22.70
CA GLU A 106 -5.93 22.88 22.21
C GLU A 106 -6.40 22.76 20.75
N ASP A 107 -7.64 23.16 20.46
CA ASP A 107 -8.15 23.22 19.10
C ASP A 107 -7.49 24.37 18.31
N GLU A 108 -6.81 24.04 17.20
CA GLU A 108 -6.04 25.02 16.41
C GLU A 108 -6.88 26.17 15.82
N ILE A 109 -8.19 25.98 15.66
CA ILE A 109 -9.09 26.97 15.04
C ILE A 109 -9.66 27.92 16.10
N THR A 110 -10.05 27.36 17.25
CA THR A 110 -10.82 28.07 18.28
C THR A 110 -9.99 28.42 19.52
N GLY A 111 -8.81 27.82 19.69
CA GLY A 111 -7.92 27.98 20.85
C GLY A 111 -8.52 27.45 22.15
N ARG A 112 -9.48 26.53 22.07
CA ARG A 112 -10.17 25.97 23.24
C ARG A 112 -9.59 24.61 23.59
N GLU A 113 -9.46 24.37 24.89
CA GLU A 113 -9.16 23.05 25.40
C GLU A 113 -10.36 22.12 25.18
N GLN A 114 -10.06 20.94 24.63
CA GLN A 114 -11.01 19.88 24.35
C GLN A 114 -10.44 18.52 24.74
N GLU A 115 -11.31 17.58 25.07
CA GLU A 115 -10.94 16.19 25.30
C GLU A 115 -10.27 15.59 24.04
N PRO A 116 -9.35 14.63 24.20
CA PRO A 116 -8.74 13.96 23.07
C PRO A 116 -9.81 13.28 22.20
N ASP A 117 -9.81 13.63 20.92
CA ASP A 117 -10.67 13.00 19.90
C ASP A 117 -10.33 11.52 19.69
N GLU A 118 -10.93 10.67 20.52
CA GLU A 118 -10.79 9.22 20.40
C GLU A 118 -11.33 8.67 19.08
N GLN A 119 -12.31 9.35 18.46
CA GLN A 119 -12.85 8.92 17.16
C GLN A 119 -11.80 9.09 16.07
N PHE A 120 -11.09 10.22 16.05
CA PHE A 120 -9.96 10.44 15.16
C PHE A 120 -8.84 9.42 15.43
N LEU A 121 -8.45 9.21 16.68
CA LEU A 121 -7.42 8.21 17.04
C LEU A 121 -7.79 6.82 16.51
N ARG A 122 -9.04 6.38 16.75
CA ARG A 122 -9.55 5.11 16.24
C ARG A 122 -9.54 5.04 14.72
N SER A 123 -9.90 6.12 14.03
CA SER A 123 -9.92 6.16 12.57
C SER A 123 -8.54 5.93 11.92
N VAL A 124 -7.46 6.29 12.62
CA VAL A 124 -6.07 6.00 12.21
C VAL A 124 -5.69 4.57 12.59
N GLU A 125 -5.95 4.17 13.84
CA GLU A 125 -5.58 2.85 14.38
C GLU A 125 -6.22 1.68 13.62
N GLU A 126 -7.48 1.84 13.23
CA GLU A 126 -8.23 0.81 12.51
C GLU A 126 -7.67 0.53 11.11
N LYS A 127 -6.89 1.46 10.53
CA LYS A 127 -6.17 1.22 9.27
C LYS A 127 -5.05 0.19 9.37
N LEU A 128 -4.67 -0.18 10.60
CA LEU A 128 -3.75 -1.27 10.90
C LEU A 128 -4.47 -2.55 11.38
N ASP A 129 -5.79 -2.63 11.19
CA ASP A 129 -6.62 -3.73 11.69
C ASP A 129 -6.47 -3.92 13.21
N LEU A 130 -6.24 -2.81 13.94
CA LEU A 130 -6.10 -2.83 15.38
C LEU A 130 -7.48 -2.98 16.05
N PRO A 131 -7.72 -4.11 16.75
CA PRO A 131 -8.95 -4.28 17.49
C PRO A 131 -9.00 -3.30 18.67
N GLU A 132 -10.21 -2.95 19.10
CA GLU A 132 -10.46 -1.93 20.12
C GLU A 132 -9.73 -2.21 21.44
N ASP A 133 -9.64 -3.47 21.85
CA ASP A 133 -8.98 -3.91 23.08
C ASP A 133 -7.45 -3.73 23.07
N ARG A 134 -6.85 -3.47 21.90
CA ARG A 134 -5.41 -3.20 21.75
C ARG A 134 -5.09 -1.72 21.49
N LYS A 135 -6.09 -0.82 21.54
CA LYS A 135 -5.86 0.60 21.28
C LYS A 135 -4.86 1.21 22.26
N ASP A 136 -5.00 0.89 23.55
CA ASP A 136 -4.17 1.47 24.61
C ASP A 136 -2.71 1.01 24.51
N ASP A 137 -2.50 -0.27 24.20
CA ASP A 137 -1.16 -0.84 23.97
C ASP A 137 -0.45 -0.13 22.80
N PHE A 138 -1.17 0.08 21.69
CA PHE A 138 -0.60 0.76 20.52
C PHE A 138 -0.28 2.23 20.82
N ARG A 139 -1.20 2.97 21.43
CA ARG A 139 -1.00 4.36 21.84
C ARG A 139 0.23 4.49 22.74
N GLN A 140 0.36 3.59 23.71
CA GLN A 140 1.50 3.56 24.63
C GLN A 140 2.82 3.19 23.90
N GLU A 141 2.80 2.28 22.93
CA GLU A 141 3.95 1.93 22.09
C GLU A 141 4.45 3.13 21.30
N VAL A 142 3.54 3.84 20.62
CA VAL A 142 3.89 5.04 19.82
C VAL A 142 4.41 6.16 20.72
N SER A 143 3.73 6.46 21.83
CA SER A 143 4.19 7.46 22.82
C SER A 143 5.58 7.14 23.37
N ASN A 144 5.85 5.87 23.69
CA ASN A 144 7.17 5.43 24.16
C ASN A 144 8.25 5.58 23.09
N TRP A 145 7.92 5.31 21.83
CA TRP A 145 8.82 5.50 20.69
C TRP A 145 9.20 6.98 20.54
N VAL A 146 8.23 7.90 20.53
CA VAL A 146 8.48 9.35 20.47
C VAL A 146 9.30 9.82 21.69
N SER A 147 8.94 9.37 22.89
CA SER A 147 9.63 9.73 24.13
C SER A 147 11.10 9.29 24.17
N ARG A 148 11.46 8.19 23.52
CA ARG A 148 12.86 7.75 23.38
C ARG A 148 13.63 8.68 22.45
N ARG A 149 13.04 8.99 21.29
CA ARG A 149 13.60 9.85 20.27
C ARG A 149 13.84 11.28 20.78
N ALA A 150 12.88 11.83 21.50
CA ALA A 150 13.01 13.15 22.14
C ALA A 150 14.18 13.21 23.14
N ARG A 151 14.45 12.13 23.88
CA ARG A 151 15.61 12.04 24.80
C ARG A 151 16.94 12.00 24.07
N GLU A 152 16.96 11.56 22.83
CA GLU A 152 18.13 11.52 21.95
C GLU A 152 18.34 12.85 21.22
N GLY A 153 17.40 13.80 21.36
CA GLY A 153 17.45 15.13 20.75
C GLY A 153 16.83 15.20 19.35
N ASP A 154 16.21 14.11 18.91
CA ASP A 154 15.58 14.02 17.60
C ASP A 154 14.14 14.53 17.65
N THR A 155 13.74 15.30 16.63
CA THR A 155 12.36 15.76 16.48
C THR A 155 11.44 14.63 16.05
N PHE A 156 10.15 14.76 16.38
CA PHE A 156 9.13 13.83 15.91
C PHE A 156 8.98 13.92 14.38
N ASN A 157 9.01 12.76 13.74
CA ASN A 157 8.67 12.61 12.33
C ASN A 157 7.95 11.26 12.18
N PRO A 158 6.66 11.23 11.82
CA PRO A 158 5.89 9.98 11.71
C PRO A 158 6.46 9.03 10.65
N GLN A 159 7.23 9.55 9.67
CA GLN A 159 7.88 8.75 8.64
C GLN A 159 8.90 7.75 9.21
N ASP A 160 9.48 8.06 10.38
CA ASP A 160 10.49 7.22 11.04
C ASP A 160 9.89 6.03 11.82
N ASN A 161 8.57 5.90 11.84
CA ASN A 161 7.87 4.74 12.40
C ASN A 161 7.02 4.07 11.32
N ASP A 162 7.45 2.91 10.84
CA ASP A 162 6.77 2.20 9.75
C ASP A 162 5.29 1.90 10.02
N ARG A 163 4.92 1.59 11.27
CA ARG A 163 3.53 1.27 11.63
C ARG A 163 2.67 2.53 11.61
N LEU A 164 3.12 3.59 12.26
CA LEU A 164 2.40 4.87 12.30
C LEU A 164 2.29 5.47 10.89
N ARG A 165 3.40 5.49 10.13
CA ARG A 165 3.43 5.97 8.75
C ARG A 165 2.36 5.27 7.91
N ARG A 166 2.33 3.94 7.91
CA ARG A 166 1.32 3.16 7.15
C ARG A 166 -0.11 3.45 7.59
N ALA A 167 -0.35 3.62 8.89
CA ALA A 167 -1.68 3.95 9.41
C ALA A 167 -2.17 5.30 8.86
N LEU A 168 -1.29 6.31 8.91
CA LEU A 168 -1.58 7.66 8.42
C LEU A 168 -1.73 7.69 6.90
N GLU A 169 -0.88 7.00 6.14
CA GLU A 169 -0.98 6.87 4.68
C GLU A 169 -2.31 6.23 4.26
N ARG A 170 -2.71 5.13 4.93
CA ARG A 170 -3.99 4.47 4.67
C ARG A 170 -5.19 5.33 5.07
N LYS A 171 -5.06 6.14 6.13
CA LYS A 171 -6.11 7.07 6.53
C LYS A 171 -6.26 8.19 5.50
N LEU A 172 -5.15 8.82 5.13
CA LEU A 172 -5.11 9.87 4.11
C LEU A 172 -5.63 9.36 2.76
N TRP A 173 -5.29 8.13 2.40
CA TRP A 173 -5.83 7.44 1.24
C TRP A 173 -7.35 7.34 1.30
N GLU A 174 -7.89 6.82 2.40
CA GLU A 174 -9.34 6.66 2.57
C GLU A 174 -10.08 8.00 2.46
N ASP A 175 -9.49 9.07 3.01
CA ASP A 175 -10.06 10.41 2.95
C ASP A 175 -10.03 11.01 1.53
N LYS A 176 -9.04 10.63 0.71
CA LYS A 176 -8.81 11.21 -0.62
C LYS A 176 -9.31 10.34 -1.78
N LYS A 177 -9.44 9.02 -1.63
CA LYS A 177 -9.71 8.08 -2.73
C LYS A 177 -10.94 8.49 -3.57
N HIS A 178 -12.00 8.97 -2.93
CA HIS A 178 -13.22 9.38 -3.63
C HIS A 178 -13.09 10.67 -4.46
N ASN A 179 -12.03 11.46 -4.22
CA ASN A 179 -11.72 12.66 -4.99
C ASN A 179 -10.77 12.36 -6.17
N ILE A 180 -10.24 11.13 -6.26
CA ILE A 180 -9.34 10.69 -7.34
C ILE A 180 -10.16 10.04 -8.44
N ASN A 181 -9.99 10.51 -9.68
CA ASN A 181 -10.62 9.87 -10.83
C ASN A 181 -9.79 8.68 -11.33
N PHE A 182 -9.95 7.52 -10.68
CA PHE A 182 -9.26 6.29 -11.07
C PHE A 182 -9.60 5.80 -12.49
N SER A 183 -10.80 6.13 -13.00
CA SER A 183 -11.13 5.79 -14.39
C SER A 183 -10.31 6.58 -15.41
N ALA A 184 -9.97 7.85 -15.09
CA ALA A 184 -9.09 8.68 -15.90
C ALA A 184 -7.61 8.28 -15.79
N LEU A 185 -7.21 7.55 -14.74
CA LEU A 185 -5.87 6.95 -14.63
C LEU A 185 -5.65 5.85 -15.68
N VAL A 186 -6.70 5.08 -15.97
CA VAL A 186 -6.69 3.98 -16.95
C VAL A 186 -6.94 4.53 -18.36
N SER A 187 -7.74 5.59 -18.52
CA SER A 187 -7.98 6.22 -19.81
C SER A 187 -6.80 7.15 -20.16
N SER A 188 -5.91 6.67 -21.04
CA SER A 188 -4.78 7.45 -21.56
C SER A 188 -5.28 8.66 -22.37
N GLY A 189 -5.65 9.75 -21.71
CA GLY A 189 -6.12 10.98 -22.36
C GLY A 189 -7.04 11.89 -21.54
N GLU A 190 -7.50 11.51 -20.34
CA GLU A 190 -8.43 12.33 -19.54
C GLU A 190 -7.82 12.92 -18.25
N MET A 191 -6.66 12.45 -17.80
CA MET A 191 -5.90 13.08 -16.72
C MET A 191 -5.01 14.21 -17.21
N ASP A 192 -4.75 15.17 -16.33
CA ASP A 192 -3.68 16.15 -16.51
C ASP A 192 -2.33 15.41 -16.53
N ASP A 193 -1.58 15.55 -17.62
CA ASP A 193 -0.34 14.80 -17.84
C ASP A 193 0.68 15.04 -16.71
N ASP A 194 0.66 16.21 -16.07
CA ASP A 194 1.57 16.61 -15.00
C ASP A 194 1.33 15.85 -13.68
N GLU A 195 0.07 15.62 -13.29
CA GLU A 195 -0.28 14.90 -12.06
C GLU A 195 0.08 13.40 -12.19
N ARG A 196 -0.24 12.81 -13.34
CA ARG A 196 0.13 11.41 -13.64
C ARG A 196 1.65 11.23 -13.65
N ASN A 197 2.40 12.18 -14.20
CA ASN A 197 3.87 12.12 -14.22
C ASN A 197 4.46 12.19 -12.81
N GLN A 198 3.92 13.03 -11.91
CA GLN A 198 4.37 13.07 -10.51
C GLN A 198 4.19 11.72 -9.80
N TRP A 199 3.10 11.01 -10.08
CA TRP A 199 2.86 9.69 -9.48
C TRP A 199 3.80 8.61 -10.03
N VAL A 200 4.11 8.68 -11.32
CA VAL A 200 5.12 7.82 -11.93
C VAL A 200 6.49 8.10 -11.31
N ASP A 201 6.87 9.37 -11.13
CA ASP A 201 8.13 9.75 -10.49
C ASP A 201 8.21 9.23 -9.05
N ALA A 202 7.14 9.36 -8.26
CA ALA A 202 7.09 8.83 -6.90
C ALA A 202 7.21 7.29 -6.84
N LEU A 203 6.66 6.55 -7.80
CA LEU A 203 6.86 5.11 -7.92
C LEU A 203 8.30 4.76 -8.34
N ILE A 204 8.93 5.58 -9.18
CA ILE A 204 10.35 5.42 -9.52
C ILE A 204 11.24 5.62 -8.29
N GLU A 205 10.91 6.58 -7.42
CA GLU A 205 11.61 6.75 -6.13
C GLU A 205 11.48 5.52 -5.21
N GLN A 206 10.38 4.77 -5.33
CA GLN A 206 10.19 3.48 -4.67
C GLN A 206 10.94 2.30 -5.34
N GLY A 207 11.59 2.53 -6.48
CA GLY A 207 12.42 1.56 -7.18
C GLY A 207 11.79 0.91 -8.40
N TYR A 208 10.63 1.38 -8.86
CA TYR A 208 10.05 0.93 -10.12
C TYR A 208 10.83 1.48 -11.32
N SER A 209 10.82 0.74 -12.44
CA SER A 209 11.14 1.33 -13.74
C SER A 209 10.00 2.23 -14.19
N GLU A 210 10.27 3.17 -15.11
CA GLU A 210 9.24 4.09 -15.61
C GLU A 210 8.03 3.36 -16.21
N GLU A 211 8.26 2.34 -17.03
CA GLU A 211 7.19 1.52 -17.61
C GLU A 211 6.51 0.61 -16.58
N GLY A 212 7.26 0.13 -15.57
CA GLY A 212 6.70 -0.66 -14.48
C GLY A 212 5.81 0.18 -13.55
N ALA A 213 6.20 1.43 -13.30
CA ALA A 213 5.41 2.42 -12.56
C ALA A 213 4.08 2.71 -13.27
N ARG A 214 4.09 2.81 -14.60
CA ARG A 214 2.86 2.95 -15.40
C ARG A 214 1.97 1.72 -15.29
N GLU A 215 2.55 0.52 -15.41
CA GLU A 215 1.79 -0.74 -15.33
C GLU A 215 1.16 -0.94 -13.95
N VAL A 216 1.89 -0.69 -12.85
CA VAL A 216 1.36 -0.84 -11.50
C VAL A 216 0.29 0.22 -11.19
N LEU A 217 0.47 1.45 -11.66
CA LEU A 217 -0.51 2.53 -11.51
C LEU A 217 -1.83 2.21 -12.22
N GLU A 218 -1.75 1.74 -13.47
CA GLU A 218 -2.93 1.32 -14.24
C GLU A 218 -3.64 0.14 -13.58
N PHE A 219 -2.88 -0.88 -13.17
CA PHE A 219 -3.42 -2.06 -12.52
C PHE A 219 -4.10 -1.72 -11.19
N ALA A 220 -3.43 -0.99 -10.29
CA ALA A 220 -4.00 -0.59 -9.01
C ALA A 220 -5.21 0.33 -9.20
N GLY A 221 -5.15 1.28 -10.14
CA GLY A 221 -6.27 2.16 -10.47
C GLY A 221 -7.51 1.39 -10.92
N ALA A 222 -7.34 0.37 -11.76
CA ALA A 222 -8.43 -0.49 -12.20
C ALA A 222 -9.02 -1.32 -11.04
N GLU A 223 -8.19 -1.90 -10.17
CA GLU A 223 -8.63 -2.67 -9.01
C GLU A 223 -9.40 -1.81 -8.00
N VAL A 224 -8.92 -0.59 -7.74
CA VAL A 224 -9.63 0.38 -6.87
C VAL A 224 -10.95 0.82 -7.50
N ALA A 225 -10.96 1.15 -8.79
CA ALA A 225 -12.20 1.51 -9.48
C ALA A 225 -13.24 0.38 -9.42
N LYS A 226 -12.80 -0.87 -9.54
CA LYS A 226 -13.68 -2.04 -9.41
C LYS A 226 -14.24 -2.19 -7.99
N SER A 227 -13.43 -2.06 -6.95
CA SER A 227 -13.92 -2.17 -5.56
C SER A 227 -14.96 -1.08 -5.24
N GLU A 228 -14.76 0.15 -5.74
CA GLU A 228 -15.71 1.25 -5.52
C GLU A 228 -17.05 1.06 -6.26
N MET A 229 -17.09 0.24 -7.32
CA MET A 229 -18.33 -0.11 -8.02
C MET A 229 -19.11 -1.26 -7.35
N GLU A 230 -18.43 -2.05 -6.52
CA GLU A 230 -19.01 -3.21 -5.82
C GLU A 230 -19.55 -2.84 -4.42
N GLU A 231 -19.14 -1.71 -3.84
CA GLU A 231 -19.66 -1.09 -2.61
C GLU A 231 -20.97 -0.31 -2.81
#